data_AF-A0AA39MN31-F1
#
_entry.id   AF-A0AA39MN31-F1
#
_cell.length_a   1.000
_cell.length_b   1.000
_cell.length_c   1.000
_cell.angle_alpha   90.00
_cell.angle_beta   90.00
_cell.angle_gamma   90.00
#
_symmetry.space_group_name_H-M   'P 1'
#
loop_
_entity.id
_entity.type
_entity.pdbx_description
1 polymer ?
#
loop_
_entity_poly.entity_id
_entity_poly.type
_entity_poly.pdbx_seq_one_letter_code
_entity_poly.pdbx_strand_id
1 'polypeptide(L)'
;MYWAVGGALPHILSNSDLRGKLSPHEVDYLRQYNSTVMEFRGEFSYELDIMAGITNPPKDLLVLVHVVRDCGVIQTEQGSIDFQKGQRFMVRKADIEHLIVQGYLEEVS
;
A
#
# COMPACT_ATOMS: atom_id res chain seq x y z
N MET A 1 0.54 11.45 5.19
CA MET A 1 1.40 10.42 5.79
C MET A 1 0.67 9.09 5.94
N TYR A 2 -0.42 9.00 6.73
CA TYR A 2 -1.18 7.76 6.91
C TYR A 2 -1.97 7.31 5.66
N TRP A 3 -2.77 8.22 5.09
CA TRP A 3 -3.52 7.96 3.86
C TRP A 3 -2.65 7.84 2.61
N ALA A 4 -1.45 8.41 2.64
CA ALA A 4 -0.48 8.33 1.55
C ALA A 4 0.12 6.92 1.40
N VAL A 5 -0.05 6.03 2.39
CA VAL A 5 0.43 4.63 2.35
C VAL A 5 -0.73 3.63 2.36
N GLY A 6 -1.95 4.07 2.01
CA GLY A 6 -3.16 3.23 2.04
C GLY A 6 -3.52 2.71 3.43
N GLY A 7 -3.23 3.47 4.49
CA GLY A 7 -3.54 3.06 5.86
C GLY A 7 -2.64 1.95 6.43
N ALA A 8 -1.53 1.62 5.76
CA ALA A 8 -0.58 0.62 6.21
C ALA A 8 0.25 1.10 7.43
N LEU A 9 -0.33 0.99 8.63
CA LEU A 9 0.33 1.35 9.88
C LEU A 9 1.69 0.65 10.08
N PRO A 10 1.87 -0.65 9.77
CA PRO A 10 3.17 -1.32 9.93
C PRO A 10 4.27 -0.67 9.07
N HIS A 11 3.93 -0.17 7.88
CA HIS A 11 4.87 0.50 6.98
C HIS A 11 5.33 1.86 7.53
N ILE A 12 4.46 2.58 8.24
CA ILE A 12 4.80 3.86 8.87
C ILE A 12 5.67 3.63 10.11
N LEU A 13 5.32 2.64 10.92
CA LEU A 13 6.03 2.34 12.16
C LEU A 13 7.37 1.62 11.94
N SER A 14 7.56 0.96 10.79
CA SER A 14 8.84 0.35 10.42
C SER A 14 9.89 1.38 10.01
N ASN A 15 9.48 2.60 9.62
CA ASN A 15 10.40 3.69 9.31
C ASN A 15 11.01 4.24 10.62
N SER A 16 12.29 3.95 10.85
CA SER A 16 13.03 4.36 12.04
C SER A 16 13.09 5.87 12.24
N ASP A 17 13.16 6.65 11.16
CA ASP A 17 13.27 8.11 11.22
C ASP A 17 11.96 8.76 11.65
N LEU A 18 10.82 8.20 11.21
CA LEU A 18 9.50 8.66 11.64
C LEU A 18 9.20 8.19 13.06
N ARG A 19 9.49 6.93 13.38
CA ARG A 19 9.29 6.37 14.72
C ARG A 19 10.12 7.10 15.78
N GLY A 20 11.34 7.53 15.44
CA GLY A 20 12.20 8.30 16.36
C GLY A 20 11.71 9.73 16.63
N LYS A 21 10.82 10.27 15.79
CA LYS A 21 10.23 11.60 15.95
C LYS A 21 8.87 11.58 16.67
N LEU A 22 8.28 10.41 16.86
CA LEU A 22 6.99 10.23 17.52
C LEU A 22 7.20 9.95 19.00
N SER A 23 6.46 10.67 19.85
CA SER A 23 6.35 10.35 21.26
C SER A 23 5.53 9.05 21.48
N PRO A 24 5.70 8.36 22.61
CA PRO A 24 4.92 7.15 22.91
C PRO A 24 3.40 7.39 22.84
N HIS A 25 2.93 8.56 23.28
CA HIS A 25 1.52 8.92 23.24
C HIS A 25 0.98 9.09 21.81
N GLU A 26 1.79 9.65 20.91
CA GLU A 26 1.41 9.79 19.49
C GLU A 26 1.35 8.42 18.79
N VAL A 27 2.20 7.47 19.18
CA VAL A 27 2.14 6.09 18.66
C VAL A 27 0.85 5.41 19.10
N ASP A 28 0.45 5.56 20.37
CA ASP A 28 -0.80 5.00 20.89
C ASP A 28 -2.02 5.65 20.22
N TYR A 29 -2.00 6.97 20.04
CA TYR A 29 -3.01 7.70 19.28
C TYR A 29 -3.13 7.18 17.83
N LEU A 30 -2.00 6.98 17.14
CA LEU A 30 -1.97 6.43 15.77
C LEU A 30 -2.57 5.03 15.69
N ARG A 31 -2.31 4.17 16.69
CA ARG A 31 -2.90 2.84 16.77
C ARG A 31 -4.41 2.91 16.98
N GLN A 32 -4.86 3.77 17.90
CA GLN A 32 -6.29 3.95 18.16
C GLN A 32 -7.01 4.51 16.92
N TYR A 33 -6.43 5.51 16.27
CA TYR A 33 -6.95 6.07 15.03
C TYR A 33 -7.05 5.01 13.93
N ASN A 34 -5.99 4.20 13.73
CA ASN A 34 -6.03 3.09 12.78
C ASN A 34 -7.19 2.13 13.06
N SER A 35 -7.43 1.79 14.34
CA SER A 35 -8.56 0.94 14.73
C SER A 35 -9.91 1.55 14.35
N THR A 36 -10.14 2.83 14.65
CA THR A 36 -11.39 3.52 14.31
C THR A 36 -11.62 3.60 12.81
N VAL A 37 -10.56 3.86 12.03
CA VAL A 37 -10.68 3.90 10.57
C VAL A 37 -10.94 2.50 9.98
N MET A 38 -10.36 1.45 10.56
CA MET A 38 -10.65 0.07 10.13
C MET A 38 -12.09 -0.34 10.43
N GLU A 39 -12.63 0.07 11.59
CA GLU A 39 -14.04 -0.11 11.92
C GLU A 39 -14.95 0.59 10.90
N PHE A 40 -14.67 1.86 10.61
CA PHE A 40 -15.40 2.62 9.60
C PHE A 40 -15.29 2.00 8.19
N ARG A 41 -14.10 1.53 7.80
CA ARG A 41 -13.90 0.82 6.51
C ARG A 41 -14.74 -0.45 6.40
N GLY A 42 -14.97 -1.15 7.51
CA GLY A 42 -15.78 -2.37 7.53
C GLY A 42 -17.18 -2.16 6.97
N GLU A 43 -17.78 -1.00 7.25
CA GLU A 43 -19.14 -0.64 6.79
C GLU A 43 -19.23 -0.47 5.27
N PHE A 44 -18.16 0.02 4.62
CA PHE A 44 -18.10 0.29 3.18
C PHE A 44 -17.43 -0.81 2.36
N SER A 45 -17.00 -1.89 3.00
CA SER A 45 -16.14 -2.92 2.41
C SER A 45 -16.68 -3.58 1.13
N TYR A 46 -18.01 -3.57 0.92
CA TYR A 46 -18.66 -4.12 -0.27
C TYR A 46 -18.82 -3.12 -1.42
N GLU A 47 -18.78 -1.81 -1.13
CA GLU A 47 -19.09 -0.75 -2.11
C GLU A 47 -17.85 0.04 -2.51
N LEU A 48 -16.98 0.35 -1.56
CA LEU A 48 -15.89 1.29 -1.76
C LEU A 48 -14.72 0.98 -0.83
N ASP A 49 -13.53 0.85 -1.42
CA ASP A 49 -12.30 0.90 -0.61
C ASP A 49 -11.86 2.35 -0.38
N ILE A 50 -12.24 2.89 0.77
CA ILE A 50 -11.86 4.24 1.21
C ILE A 50 -10.34 4.40 1.47
N MET A 51 -9.60 3.30 1.58
CA MET A 51 -8.14 3.33 1.78
C MET A 51 -7.36 3.19 0.46
N ALA A 52 -8.05 3.04 -0.67
CA ALA A 52 -7.40 2.95 -1.96
C ALA A 52 -6.61 4.24 -2.24
N GLY A 53 -5.32 4.09 -2.56
CA GLY A 53 -4.43 5.20 -2.88
C GLY A 53 -4.61 5.76 -4.30
N ILE A 54 -5.84 5.73 -4.81
CA ILE A 54 -6.17 6.15 -6.18
C ILE A 54 -6.03 7.67 -6.26
N THR A 55 -4.84 8.12 -6.65
CA THR A 55 -4.54 9.54 -6.88
C THR A 55 -4.86 9.96 -8.31
N ASN A 56 -4.85 9.01 -9.25
CA ASN A 56 -5.15 9.23 -10.65
C ASN A 56 -6.19 8.22 -11.12
N PRO A 57 -7.15 8.63 -11.97
CA PRO A 57 -8.11 7.70 -12.53
C PRO A 57 -7.37 6.62 -13.34
N PRO A 58 -7.78 5.33 -13.21
CA PRO A 58 -7.15 4.24 -13.94
C PRO A 58 -7.38 4.41 -15.44
N LYS A 59 -6.29 4.44 -16.22
CA LYS A 59 -6.33 4.52 -17.68
C LYS A 59 -6.41 3.13 -18.31
N ASP A 60 -5.63 2.20 -17.76
CA ASP A 60 -5.49 0.83 -18.25
C ASP A 60 -5.66 -0.18 -17.10
N LEU A 61 -6.20 -1.35 -17.42
CA LEU A 61 -6.40 -2.44 -16.47
C LEU A 61 -5.06 -3.11 -16.06
N LEU A 62 -4.16 -3.21 -17.03
CA LEU A 62 -2.81 -3.77 -16.87
C LEU A 62 -1.80 -2.63 -16.93
N VAL A 63 -0.86 -2.63 -16.00
CA VAL A 63 0.22 -1.64 -15.92
C VAL A 63 1.57 -2.34 -15.92
N LEU A 64 2.54 -1.70 -16.56
CA LEU A 64 3.94 -2.12 -16.51
C LEU A 64 4.56 -1.50 -15.26
N VAL A 65 5.05 -2.35 -14.36
CA VAL A 65 5.69 -1.91 -13.12
C VAL A 65 7.14 -2.36 -13.06
N HIS A 66 7.98 -1.54 -12.46
CA HIS A 66 9.36 -1.84 -12.12
C HIS A 66 9.50 -2.03 -10.61
N VAL A 67 10.23 -3.06 -10.21
CA VAL A 67 10.43 -3.40 -8.79
C VAL A 67 11.57 -2.57 -8.21
N VAL A 68 11.24 -1.60 -7.35
CA VAL A 68 12.21 -0.74 -6.66
C VAL A 68 12.81 -1.46 -5.45
N ARG A 69 11.98 -2.23 -4.74
CA ARG A 69 12.34 -2.98 -3.54
C ARG A 69 11.81 -4.40 -3.62
N ASP A 70 12.60 -5.35 -3.15
CA ASP A 70 12.21 -6.75 -3.09
C ASP A 70 10.99 -6.92 -2.17
N CYS A 71 9.94 -7.55 -2.69
CA CYS A 71 8.69 -7.82 -1.98
C CYS A 71 8.49 -9.30 -1.70
N GLY A 72 9.38 -10.16 -2.21
CA GLY A 72 9.17 -11.60 -2.29
C GLY A 72 7.92 -11.98 -3.08
N VAL A 73 7.30 -13.08 -2.67
CA VAL A 73 6.16 -13.69 -3.37
C VAL A 73 4.84 -13.05 -2.93
N ILE A 74 4.20 -12.34 -3.86
CA ILE A 74 2.89 -11.72 -3.68
C ILE A 74 1.81 -12.58 -4.34
N GLN A 75 0.69 -12.76 -3.64
CA GLN A 75 -0.47 -13.46 -4.16
C GLN A 75 -1.36 -12.47 -4.93
N THR A 76 -1.49 -12.69 -6.23
CA THR A 76 -2.44 -11.98 -7.10
C THR A 76 -3.58 -12.93 -7.46
N GLU A 77 -4.71 -12.44 -7.98
CA GLU A 77 -5.81 -13.37 -8.34
C GLU A 77 -5.44 -14.29 -9.51
N GLN A 78 -4.42 -13.96 -10.31
CA GLN A 78 -3.92 -14.80 -11.40
C GLN A 78 -2.80 -15.76 -10.97
N GLY A 79 -2.37 -15.70 -9.71
CA GLY A 79 -1.33 -16.57 -9.15
C GLY A 79 -0.28 -15.83 -8.33
N SER A 80 0.70 -16.58 -7.85
CA SER A 80 1.82 -16.05 -7.07
C SER A 80 2.89 -15.47 -7.98
N ILE A 81 3.29 -14.22 -7.74
CA ILE A 81 4.36 -13.54 -8.49
C ILE A 81 5.49 -13.20 -7.51
N ASP A 82 6.72 -13.60 -7.85
CA ASP A 82 7.91 -13.23 -7.09
C ASP A 82 8.48 -11.91 -7.63
N PHE A 83 8.37 -10.84 -6.85
CA PHE A 83 8.82 -9.50 -7.24
C PHE A 83 10.28 -9.27 -6.84
N GLN A 84 11.20 -9.56 -7.75
CA GLN A 84 12.63 -9.34 -7.54
C GLN A 84 13.06 -7.93 -7.98
N LYS A 85 13.91 -7.30 -7.18
CA LYS A 85 14.40 -5.93 -7.41
C LYS A 85 15.03 -5.78 -8.80
N GLY A 86 14.65 -4.75 -9.53
CA GLY A 86 15.18 -4.43 -10.87
C GLY A 86 14.43 -5.08 -12.03
N GLN A 87 13.52 -6.02 -11.76
CA GLN A 87 12.70 -6.65 -12.78
C GLN A 87 11.48 -5.81 -13.13
N ARG A 88 10.89 -6.09 -14.30
CA ARG A 88 9.67 -5.46 -14.78
C ARG A 88 8.60 -6.52 -14.99
N PHE A 89 7.38 -6.20 -14.58
CA PHE A 89 6.24 -7.09 -14.69
C PHE A 89 5.05 -6.34 -15.27
N MET A 90 4.25 -7.04 -16.07
CA MET A 90 2.95 -6.57 -16.53
C MET A 90 1.89 -7.22 -15.66
N VAL A 91 1.21 -6.41 -14.84
CA VAL A 91 0.29 -6.89 -13.81
C VAL A 91 -0.97 -6.02 -13.77
N ARG A 92 -2.06 -6.56 -13.22
CA ARG A 92 -3.28 -5.78 -13.06
C ARG A 92 -3.10 -4.74 -11.97
N LYS A 93 -3.51 -3.50 -12.24
CA LYS A 93 -3.29 -2.37 -11.33
C LYS A 93 -3.92 -2.61 -9.95
N ALA A 94 -5.11 -3.23 -9.91
CA ALA A 94 -5.83 -3.54 -8.68
C ALA A 94 -5.03 -4.44 -7.71
N ASP A 95 -4.26 -5.40 -8.24
CA ASP A 95 -3.54 -6.38 -7.41
C ASP A 95 -2.30 -5.76 -6.73
N ILE A 96 -1.71 -4.72 -7.32
CA ILE A 96 -0.41 -4.16 -6.92
C ILE A 96 -0.47 -2.70 -6.44
N GLU A 97 -1.65 -2.10 -6.41
CA GLU A 97 -1.82 -0.68 -6.08
C GLU A 97 -1.24 -0.33 -4.70
N HIS A 98 -1.53 -1.14 -3.68
CA HIS A 98 -0.99 -0.95 -2.34
C HIS A 98 0.56 -0.97 -2.30
N LEU A 99 1.20 -1.77 -3.17
CA LEU A 99 2.66 -1.85 -3.27
C LEU A 99 3.26 -0.62 -3.97
N ILE A 100 2.57 -0.04 -4.94
CA ILE A 100 2.99 1.23 -5.57
C ILE A 100 2.94 2.35 -4.54
N VAL A 101 1.82 2.46 -3.82
CA VAL A 101 1.58 3.50 -2.81
C VAL A 101 2.60 3.41 -1.66
N GLN A 102 3.01 2.19 -1.29
CA GLN A 102 4.07 1.94 -0.30
C GLN A 102 5.50 2.12 -0.85
N GLY A 103 5.66 2.39 -2.15
CA GLY A 103 6.95 2.66 -2.78
C GLY A 103 7.81 1.41 -3.04
N TYR A 104 7.19 0.22 -3.10
CA TYR A 104 7.86 -1.01 -3.50
C TYR A 104 7.95 -1.15 -5.03
N LEU A 105 6.92 -0.69 -5.73
CA LEU A 105 6.78 -0.75 -7.17
C LEU A 105 6.64 0.66 -7.75
N GLU A 106 7.11 0.85 -8.98
CA GLU A 106 6.98 2.10 -9.72
C GLU A 106 6.35 1.81 -11.09
N GLU A 107 5.33 2.59 -11.46
CA GLU A 107 4.68 2.48 -12.77
C GLU A 107 5.59 3.05 -13.85
N VAL A 108 5.92 2.24 -14.86
CA VAL A 108 6.69 2.65 -16.02
C VAL A 108 5.71 3.08 -17.09
N SER A 109 5.50 4.39 -17.22
CA SER A 109 4.60 5.00 -18.21
C SER A 109 5.11 4.89 -19.65
#